data_AF-A0A662F105-F1
#
_entry.id   AF-A0A662F105-F1
#
_cell.length_a   1.000
_cell.length_b   1.000
_cell.length_c   1.000
_cell.angle_alpha   90.00
_cell.angle_beta   90.00
_cell.angle_gamma   90.00
#
_symmetry.space_group_name_H-M   'P 1'
#
loop_
_entity.id
_entity.type
_entity.pdbx_description
1 polymer ?
#
loop_
_entity_poly.entity_id
_entity_poly.type
_entity_poly.pdbx_seq_one_letter_code
_entity_poly.pdbx_strand_id
1 'polypeptide(L)'
;MLCNYKNRLKEEIKMEQKKEIDYPVISICKNDLKYVFKGDKKRQEQIKNLTDSEMRSFAYHLQDGLFECGYWDIVESVFEACFPLEERR
;
A
#
# COMPACT_ATOMS: atom_id res chain seq x y z
N MET A 1 -20.28 10.07 -39.10
CA MET A 1 -19.04 10.36 -38.34
C MET A 1 -19.13 10.14 -36.82
N LEU A 2 -20.32 9.99 -36.19
CA LEU A 2 -20.45 9.76 -34.74
C LEU A 2 -20.18 8.30 -34.26
N CYS A 3 -20.15 7.33 -35.17
CA CYS A 3 -19.94 5.90 -34.83
C CYS A 3 -18.48 5.62 -34.42
N ASN A 4 -17.51 6.25 -35.09
CA ASN A 4 -16.09 6.06 -34.79
C ASN A 4 -15.69 6.66 -33.43
N TYR A 5 -16.34 7.74 -32.99
CA TYR A 5 -16.02 8.36 -31.69
C TYR A 5 -16.49 7.50 -30.51
N LYS A 6 -17.69 6.91 -30.61
CA LYS A 6 -18.24 6.00 -29.58
C LYS A 6 -17.47 4.69 -29.50
N ASN A 7 -16.92 4.20 -30.61
CA ASN A 7 -16.08 3.00 -30.62
C ASN A 7 -14.68 3.28 -30.04
N ARG A 8 -14.09 4.45 -30.32
CA ARG A 8 -12.80 4.86 -29.77
C ARG A 8 -12.84 5.08 -28.26
N LEU A 9 -13.88 5.74 -27.75
CA LEU A 9 -14.14 5.88 -26.31
C LEU A 9 -14.35 4.52 -25.63
N LYS A 10 -15.04 3.57 -26.28
CA LYS A 10 -15.22 2.22 -25.73
C LYS A 10 -13.92 1.41 -25.71
N GLU A 11 -13.00 1.66 -26.63
CA GLU A 11 -11.67 1.05 -26.64
C GLU A 11 -10.73 1.70 -25.61
N GLU A 12 -10.78 3.02 -25.43
CA GLU A 12 -10.07 3.75 -24.37
C GLU A 12 -10.55 3.30 -22.98
N ILE A 13 -11.88 3.23 -22.76
CA ILE A 13 -12.49 2.70 -21.52
C ILE A 13 -12.19 1.19 -21.32
N LYS A 14 -12.00 0.42 -22.41
CA LYS A 14 -11.58 -1.00 -22.33
C LYS A 14 -10.09 -1.15 -22.01
N MET A 15 -9.24 -0.24 -22.49
CA MET A 15 -7.80 -0.25 -22.19
C MET A 15 -7.51 0.18 -20.75
N GLU A 16 -8.40 0.94 -20.13
CA GLU A 16 -8.30 1.34 -18.71
C GLU A 16 -8.71 0.24 -17.72
N GLN A 17 -9.36 -0.85 -18.15
CA GLN A 17 -9.60 -2.02 -17.28
C GLN A 17 -8.41 -2.99 -17.24
N LYS A 18 -7.19 -2.47 -17.36
CA LYS A 18 -5.98 -3.24 -17.06
C LYS A 18 -5.99 -3.43 -15.54
N LYS A 19 -6.07 -4.68 -15.07
CA LYS A 19 -5.97 -5.03 -13.64
C LYS A 19 -4.87 -4.17 -13.01
N GLU A 20 -5.25 -3.28 -12.10
CA GLU A 20 -4.29 -2.60 -11.25
C GLU A 20 -3.51 -3.68 -10.50
N ILE A 21 -2.19 -3.62 -10.60
CA ILE A 21 -1.31 -4.52 -9.89
C ILE A 21 -1.03 -3.84 -8.55
N ASP A 22 -1.54 -4.40 -7.46
CA ASP A 22 -1.26 -3.91 -6.13
C ASP A 22 0.18 -4.22 -5.73
N TYR A 23 0.91 -3.19 -5.30
CA TYR A 23 2.26 -3.31 -4.75
C TYR A 23 2.20 -3.10 -3.23
N PRO A 24 2.34 -4.16 -2.41
CA PRO A 24 2.29 -4.02 -0.95
C PRO A 24 3.49 -3.23 -0.46
N VAL A 25 3.25 -2.13 0.27
CA VAL A 25 4.33 -1.24 0.71
C VAL A 25 4.90 -1.63 2.07
N ILE A 26 4.09 -2.26 2.93
CA ILE A 26 4.50 -2.61 4.30
C ILE A 26 4.69 -4.12 4.42
N SER A 27 5.91 -4.51 4.80
CA SER A 27 6.17 -5.84 5.34
C SER A 27 6.30 -5.72 6.85
N ILE A 28 5.49 -6.47 7.60
CA ILE A 28 5.58 -6.56 9.06
C ILE A 28 5.61 -8.01 9.50
N CYS A 29 6.47 -8.32 10.45
CA CYS A 29 6.60 -9.64 11.05
C CYS A 29 6.43 -9.59 12.57
N LYS A 30 6.33 -10.78 13.18
CA LYS A 30 6.22 -10.90 14.63
C LYS A 30 7.42 -10.29 15.37
N ASN A 31 8.62 -10.28 14.79
CA ASN A 31 9.78 -9.70 15.44
C ASN A 31 9.68 -8.18 15.56
N ASP A 32 9.09 -7.50 14.57
CA ASP A 32 8.84 -6.06 14.62
C ASP A 32 7.87 -5.74 15.76
N LEU A 33 6.78 -6.52 15.88
CA LEU A 33 5.83 -6.38 16.99
C LEU A 33 6.49 -6.63 18.35
N LYS A 34 7.37 -7.63 18.45
CA LYS A 34 8.12 -7.88 19.68
C LYS A 34 9.08 -6.73 20.00
N TYR A 35 9.64 -6.06 19.00
CA TYR A 35 10.47 -4.90 19.21
C TYR A 35 9.64 -3.72 19.75
N VAL A 36 8.49 -3.43 19.15
CA VAL A 36 7.57 -2.36 19.58
C VAL A 36 7.10 -2.55 21.03
N PHE A 37 6.71 -3.78 21.38
CA PHE A 37 6.23 -4.10 22.73
C PHE A 37 7.34 -4.66 23.64
N LYS A 38 8.59 -4.24 23.42
CA LYS A 38 9.72 -4.66 24.25
C LYS A 38 9.50 -4.16 25.68
N GLY A 39 9.37 -5.10 26.62
CA GLY A 39 9.11 -4.83 28.03
C GLY A 39 7.70 -5.22 28.51
N ASP A 40 6.75 -5.40 27.58
CA ASP A 40 5.40 -5.86 27.91
C ASP A 40 5.31 -7.39 27.78
N LYS A 41 5.58 -8.10 28.89
CA LYS A 41 5.59 -9.58 28.91
C LYS A 41 4.26 -10.19 28.43
N LYS A 42 3.11 -9.55 28.68
CA LYS A 42 1.81 -10.09 28.29
C LYS A 42 1.63 -10.02 26.77
N ARG A 43 1.93 -8.87 26.17
CA ARG A 43 1.85 -8.70 24.72
C ARG A 43 2.87 -9.55 23.97
N GLN A 44 4.08 -9.72 24.52
CA GLN A 44 5.09 -10.62 23.95
C GLN A 44 4.58 -12.06 23.82
N GLU A 45 3.87 -12.55 24.84
CA GLU A 45 3.31 -13.91 24.80
C GLU A 45 2.15 -14.02 23.80
N GLN A 46 1.29 -13.01 23.73
CA GLN A 46 0.24 -12.94 22.70
C GLN A 46 0.82 -12.98 21.29
N ILE A 47 1.86 -12.18 21.00
CA ILE A 47 2.49 -12.10 19.68
C ILE A 47 3.07 -13.45 19.22
N LYS A 48 3.65 -14.23 20.15
CA LYS A 48 4.18 -15.56 19.80
C LYS A 48 3.09 -16.47 19.23
N ASN A 49 1.91 -16.41 19.83
CA ASN A 49 0.79 -17.31 19.56
C ASN A 49 -0.07 -16.88 18.36
N LEU A 50 0.15 -15.69 17.77
CA LEU A 50 -0.56 -15.26 16.55
C LEU A 50 -0.30 -16.23 15.40
N THR A 51 -1.32 -16.54 14.63
CA THR A 51 -1.23 -17.33 13.40
C THR A 51 -0.81 -16.45 12.22
N ASP A 52 -0.39 -17.08 11.12
CA ASP A 52 -0.09 -16.34 9.88
C ASP A 52 -1.33 -15.63 9.31
N SER A 53 -2.52 -16.19 9.52
CA SER A 53 -3.78 -15.56 9.11
C SER A 53 -4.05 -14.28 9.91
N GLU A 54 -3.84 -14.32 11.22
CA GLU A 54 -3.99 -13.13 12.08
C GLU A 54 -2.93 -12.09 11.76
N MET A 55 -1.68 -12.49 11.50
CA MET A 55 -0.64 -11.56 11.05
C MET A 55 -0.97 -10.92 9.70
N ARG A 56 -1.56 -11.65 8.75
CA ARG A 56 -2.04 -11.09 7.48
C ARG A 56 -3.16 -10.09 7.68
N SER A 57 -4.16 -10.41 8.50
CA SER A 57 -5.25 -9.50 8.83
C SER A 57 -4.75 -8.24 9.55
N PHE A 58 -3.81 -8.40 10.47
CA PHE A 58 -3.16 -7.27 11.15
C PHE A 58 -2.40 -6.37 10.17
N ALA A 59 -1.61 -6.94 9.26
CA ALA A 59 -0.87 -6.16 8.26
C ALA A 59 -1.81 -5.33 7.36
N TYR A 60 -2.95 -5.91 6.97
CA TYR A 60 -3.98 -5.20 6.20
C TYR A 60 -4.55 -4.00 6.98
N HIS A 61 -4.97 -4.20 8.23
CA HIS A 61 -5.48 -3.10 9.05
C HIS A 61 -4.44 -2.04 9.41
N LEU A 62 -3.18 -2.44 9.56
CA LEU A 62 -2.08 -1.51 9.79
C LEU A 62 -1.84 -0.62 8.56
N GLN A 63 -1.91 -1.19 7.36
CA GLN A 63 -1.80 -0.44 6.12
C GLN A 63 -2.91 0.62 6.02
N ASP A 64 -4.17 0.25 6.29
CA ASP A 64 -5.29 1.21 6.32
C ASP A 64 -5.04 2.34 7.35
N GLY A 65 -4.64 1.97 8.57
CA GLY A 65 -4.35 2.95 9.62
C GLY A 65 -3.19 3.89 9.28
N LEU A 66 -2.17 3.41 8.57
CA LEU A 66 -1.06 4.25 8.11
C LEU A 66 -1.53 5.23 7.03
N PHE A 67 -2.37 4.79 6.08
CA PHE A 67 -2.95 5.67 5.07
C PHE A 67 -3.69 6.87 5.69
N GLU A 68 -4.44 6.63 6.77
CA GLU A 68 -5.17 7.68 7.48
C GLU A 68 -4.26 8.64 8.27
N CYS A 69 -3.03 8.25 8.61
CA CYS A 69 -2.12 9.00 9.48
C CYS A 69 -1.13 9.92 8.74
N GLY A 70 -1.38 10.26 7.47
CA GLY A 70 -0.50 11.15 6.69
C GLY A 70 0.49 10.44 5.77
N TYR A 71 0.22 9.19 5.43
CA TYR A 71 1.03 8.42 4.46
C TYR A 71 1.09 9.09 3.08
N TRP A 72 0.04 9.78 2.63
CA TRP A 72 -0.01 10.38 1.30
C TRP A 72 1.08 11.44 1.07
N ASP A 73 1.34 12.28 2.07
CA ASP A 73 2.39 13.30 1.99
C ASP A 73 3.79 12.65 1.87
N ILE A 74 3.98 11.50 2.54
CA ILE A 74 5.21 10.71 2.45
C ILE A 74 5.33 10.09 1.05
N VAL A 75 4.24 9.55 0.50
CA VAL A 75 4.23 8.98 -0.86
C VAL A 75 4.64 10.02 -1.89
N GLU A 76 4.03 11.21 -1.83
CA GLU A 76 4.37 12.32 -2.73
C GLU A 76 5.86 12.68 -2.62
N SER A 77 6.34 12.92 -1.39
CA SER A 77 7.74 13.27 -1.15
C SER A 77 8.73 12.21 -1.66
N VAL A 78 8.45 10.93 -1.42
CA VAL A 78 9.31 9.82 -1.87
C VAL A 78 9.25 9.66 -3.39
N PHE A 79 8.06 9.84 -4.00
CA PHE A 79 7.91 9.77 -5.44
C PHE A 79 8.71 10.87 -6.13
N GLU A 80 8.59 12.12 -5.69
CA GLU A 80 9.34 13.26 -6.24
C GLU A 80 10.86 13.07 -6.09
N ALA A 81 11.32 12.52 -4.96
CA ALA A 81 12.73 12.22 -4.74
C ALA A 81 13.25 11.10 -5.67
N CYS A 82 12.43 10.09 -5.95
CA CYS A 82 12.81 8.97 -6.83
C CYS A 82 12.72 9.32 -8.32
N PHE A 83 11.75 10.16 -8.69
CA PHE A 83 11.42 10.52 -10.07
C PHE A 83 11.38 12.04 -10.24
N PRO A 84 12.51 12.75 -10.01
CA PRO A 84 12.54 14.19 -10.15
C PRO A 84 12.22 14.58 -11.59
N LEU A 85 11.36 15.59 -11.76
CA LEU A 85 11.09 16.15 -13.08
C LEU A 85 12.36 16.85 -13.58
N GLU A 86 12.96 16.34 -14.65
CA GLU A 86 14.02 17.08 -15.35
C GLU A 86 13.41 18.35 -15.94
N GLU A 87 13.79 19.52 -15.40
CA GLU A 87 13.54 20.79 -16.08
C GLU A 87 14.29 20.75 -17.42
N ARG A 88 13.54 20.59 -18.52
CA ARG A 88 14.07 20.78 -19.87
C ARG A 88 14.59 22.22 -19.96
N ARG A 89 15.92 22.37 -19.93
CA ARG A 89 16.61 23.60 -20.31
C ARG A 89 16.55 23.82 -21.81
#